data_AF-A0A6B2S8N9-F1
#
_entry.id   AF-A0A6B2S8N9-F1
#
_cell.length_a   1.000
_cell.length_b   1.000
_cell.length_c   1.000
_cell.angle_alpha   90.00
_cell.angle_beta   90.00
_cell.angle_gamma   90.00
#
_symmetry.space_group_name_H-M   'P 1'
#
loop_
_entity.id
_entity.type
_entity.pdbx_description
1 polymer ?
#
loop_
_entity_poly.entity_id
_entity_poly.type
_entity_poly.pdbx_seq_one_letter_code
_entity_poly.pdbx_strand_id
1 'polypeptide(L)'
;AWERRRTVHTADALAWALHVNGRDEEALRYARRATATGFEEAAFRYHRGMIERAIGDETAARRSLTSALRLNPGFSPVGAREAREALRSLGGDVP
;
A
#
# COMPACT_ATOMS: atom_id res chain seq x y z
N ALA A 1 -9.28 20.54 6.08
CA ALA A 1 -8.31 19.48 6.44
C ALA A 1 -8.99 18.12 6.73
N TRP A 2 -10.22 18.11 7.28
CA TRP A 2 -10.97 16.88 7.56
C TRP A 2 -11.51 16.15 6.31
N GLU A 3 -12.16 16.87 5.38
CA GLU A 3 -12.74 16.26 4.17
C GLU A 3 -11.70 15.57 3.29
N ARG A 4 -10.52 16.19 3.10
CA ARG A 4 -9.41 15.59 2.35
C ARG A 4 -8.94 14.27 2.98
N ARG A 5 -8.80 14.22 4.31
CA ARG A 5 -8.48 12.98 5.05
C ARG A 5 -9.56 11.93 4.81
N ARG A 6 -10.84 12.28 5.01
CA ARG A 6 -11.96 11.37 4.76
C ARG A 6 -11.92 10.79 3.34
N THR A 7 -11.68 11.62 2.34
CA THR A 7 -11.61 11.20 0.93
C THR A 7 -10.44 10.25 0.66
N VAL A 8 -9.27 10.46 1.27
CA VAL A 8 -8.15 9.51 1.09
C VAL A 8 -8.38 8.19 1.82
N HIS A 9 -9.02 8.19 3.00
CA HIS A 9 -9.42 6.94 3.68
C HIS A 9 -10.46 6.16 2.86
N THR A 10 -11.47 6.82 2.29
CA THR A 10 -12.46 6.15 1.44
C THR A 10 -11.82 5.60 0.17
N ALA A 11 -10.91 6.36 -0.46
CA ALA A 11 -10.16 5.88 -1.62
C ALA A 11 -9.28 4.66 -1.28
N ASP A 12 -8.59 4.68 -0.15
CA ASP A 12 -7.75 3.54 0.28
C ASP A 12 -8.59 2.30 0.58
N ALA A 13 -9.69 2.45 1.35
CA ALA A 13 -10.59 1.35 1.65
C ALA A 13 -11.20 0.74 0.38
N LEU A 14 -11.59 1.58 -0.60
CA LEU A 14 -12.07 1.11 -1.88
C LEU A 14 -10.97 0.38 -2.68
N ALA A 15 -9.74 0.91 -2.69
CA ALA A 15 -8.62 0.27 -3.34
C ALA A 15 -8.37 -1.13 -2.77
N TRP A 16 -8.33 -1.26 -1.44
CA TRP A 16 -8.12 -2.53 -0.77
C TRP A 16 -9.25 -3.53 -1.05
N ALA A 17 -10.50 -3.08 -1.01
CA ALA A 17 -11.64 -3.92 -1.34
C ALA A 17 -11.58 -4.43 -2.79
N LEU A 18 -11.22 -3.57 -3.75
CA LEU A 18 -11.06 -3.97 -5.16
C LEU A 18 -9.94 -5.00 -5.33
N HIS A 19 -8.80 -4.80 -4.67
CA HIS A 19 -7.67 -5.73 -4.67
C HIS A 19 -8.06 -7.11 -4.15
N VAL A 20 -8.72 -7.16 -2.98
CA VAL A 20 -9.19 -8.42 -2.38
C VAL A 20 -10.18 -9.16 -3.30
N ASN A 21 -10.87 -8.43 -4.18
CA ASN A 21 -11.77 -8.99 -5.19
C ASN A 21 -11.10 -9.23 -6.57
N GLY A 22 -9.76 -9.17 -6.67
CA GLY A 22 -9.00 -9.46 -7.89
C GLY A 22 -9.07 -8.36 -8.96
N ARG A 23 -9.57 -7.16 -8.63
CA ARG A 23 -9.68 -6.01 -9.55
C ARG A 23 -8.47 -5.09 -9.40
N ASP A 24 -7.26 -5.64 -9.57
CA ASP A 24 -6.01 -4.99 -9.17
C ASP A 24 -5.67 -3.71 -9.96
N GLU A 25 -5.91 -3.71 -11.28
CA GLU A 25 -5.67 -2.52 -12.11
C GLU A 25 -6.55 -1.33 -11.72
N GLU A 26 -7.79 -1.60 -11.31
CA GLU A 26 -8.71 -0.58 -10.84
C GLU A 26 -8.36 -0.14 -9.41
N ALA A 27 -8.02 -1.11 -8.55
CA ALA A 27 -7.53 -0.85 -7.20
C ALA A 27 -6.36 0.14 -7.21
N LEU A 28 -5.41 -0.02 -8.15
CA LEU A 28 -4.24 0.83 -8.24
C LEU A 28 -4.58 2.32 -8.47
N ARG A 29 -5.66 2.61 -9.21
CA ARG A 29 -6.09 4.00 -9.45
C ARG A 29 -6.48 4.68 -8.13
N TYR A 30 -7.22 3.98 -7.28
CA TYR A 30 -7.65 4.49 -5.98
C TYR A 30 -6.50 4.51 -4.97
N ALA A 31 -5.64 3.50 -4.95
CA ALA A 31 -4.45 3.47 -4.09
C ALA A 31 -3.47 4.62 -4.40
N ARG A 32 -3.26 4.93 -5.69
CA ARG A 32 -2.50 6.10 -6.12
C ARG A 32 -3.15 7.39 -5.63
N ARG A 33 -4.48 7.53 -5.73
CA ARG A 33 -5.20 8.71 -5.22
C ARG A 33 -5.07 8.87 -3.71
N ALA A 34 -5.18 7.79 -2.95
CA ALA A 34 -5.03 7.81 -1.49
C ALA A 34 -3.62 8.23 -1.05
N THR A 35 -2.60 7.86 -1.84
CA THR A 35 -1.18 8.13 -1.54
C THR A 35 -0.59 9.34 -2.28
N ALA A 36 -1.35 10.03 -3.14
CA ALA A 36 -0.89 11.18 -3.92
C ALA A 36 -0.86 12.50 -3.13
N THR A 37 -1.48 12.53 -1.94
CA THR A 37 -1.47 13.71 -1.09
C THR A 37 -0.29 13.65 -0.11
N GLY A 38 0.11 14.79 0.46
CA GLY A 38 1.08 14.81 1.57
C GLY A 38 0.57 14.18 2.88
N PHE A 39 -0.54 13.43 2.86
CA PHE A 39 -0.98 12.61 3.97
C PHE A 39 -0.21 11.29 3.94
N GLU A 40 0.64 11.09 4.94
CA GLU A 40 1.45 9.89 5.06
C GLU A 40 0.81 8.92 6.06
N GLU A 41 0.44 7.74 5.57
CA GLU A 41 -0.11 6.67 6.40
C GLU A 41 0.48 5.33 5.95
N ALA A 42 1.03 4.57 6.90
CA ALA A 42 1.80 3.37 6.60
C ALA A 42 0.93 2.27 5.99
N ALA A 43 -0.31 2.12 6.48
CA ALA A 43 -1.28 1.18 5.93
C ALA A 43 -1.57 1.45 4.44
N PHE A 44 -1.68 2.72 4.04
CA PHE A 44 -1.96 3.08 2.63
C PHE A 44 -0.79 2.72 1.71
N ARG A 45 0.44 2.95 2.17
CA ARG A 45 1.66 2.56 1.43
C ARG A 45 1.77 1.04 1.33
N TYR A 46 1.39 0.30 2.37
CA TYR A 46 1.31 -1.15 2.35
C TYR A 46 0.26 -1.66 1.35
N HIS A 47 -0.99 -1.19 1.42
CA HIS A 47 -2.04 -1.58 0.46
C HIS A 47 -1.63 -1.32 -0.98
N ARG A 48 -1.09 -0.13 -1.25
CA ARG A 48 -0.57 0.20 -2.59
C ARG A 48 0.55 -0.75 -3.03
N GLY A 49 1.50 -1.07 -2.15
CA GLY A 49 2.59 -1.99 -2.47
C GLY A 49 2.12 -3.41 -2.77
N MET A 50 1.10 -3.90 -2.05
CA MET A 50 0.48 -5.20 -2.32
C MET A 50 -0.25 -5.22 -3.67
N ILE A 51 -0.95 -4.13 -4.01
CA ILE A 51 -1.63 -3.97 -5.31
C ILE A 51 -0.61 -3.89 -6.45
N GLU A 52 0.45 -3.10 -6.29
CA GLU A 52 1.54 -2.99 -7.28
C GLU A 52 2.21 -4.35 -7.51
N ARG A 53 2.39 -5.15 -6.45
CA ARG A 53 2.87 -6.53 -6.57
C ARG A 53 1.89 -7.41 -7.36
N ALA A 54 0.59 -7.30 -7.11
CA ALA A 54 -0.42 -8.13 -7.76
C ALA A 54 -0.48 -7.90 -9.28
N ILE A 55 -0.28 -6.66 -9.74
CA ILE A 55 -0.22 -6.34 -11.17
C ILE A 55 1.17 -6.59 -11.80
N GLY A 56 2.14 -7.10 -11.03
CA GLY A 56 3.50 -7.40 -11.51
C GLY A 56 4.46 -6.21 -11.57
N ASP A 57 4.10 -5.03 -11.05
CA ASP A 57 5.03 -3.90 -10.92
C ASP A 57 5.90 -4.06 -9.66
N GLU A 58 6.84 -4.99 -9.75
CA GLU A 58 7.71 -5.34 -8.63
C GLU A 58 8.57 -4.17 -8.15
N THR A 59 8.97 -3.26 -9.05
CA THR A 59 9.79 -2.11 -8.67
C THR A 59 8.98 -1.13 -7.84
N ALA A 60 7.74 -0.84 -8.23
CA ALA A 60 6.87 0.00 -7.42
C ALA A 60 6.48 -0.68 -6.10
N ALA A 61 6.16 -1.97 -6.14
CA ALA A 61 5.85 -2.75 -4.95
C ALA A 61 6.96 -2.66 -3.89
N ARG A 62 8.22 -2.87 -4.28
CA ARG A 62 9.37 -2.74 -3.36
C ARG A 62 9.40 -1.35 -2.72
N ARG A 63 9.32 -0.27 -3.51
CA ARG A 63 9.34 1.11 -2.99
C ARG A 63 8.22 1.37 -1.99
N SER A 64 6.98 0.98 -2.32
CA SER A 64 5.80 1.21 -1.49
C SER A 64 5.86 0.41 -0.19
N LEU A 65 6.23 -0.87 -0.24
CA LEU A 65 6.35 -1.74 0.94
C LEU A 65 7.50 -1.32 1.86
N THR A 66 8.67 -0.98 1.30
CA THR A 66 9.79 -0.41 2.08
C THR A 66 9.35 0.89 2.75
N SER A 67 8.62 1.75 2.05
CA SER A 67 8.12 3.00 2.60
C SER A 67 7.12 2.78 3.74
N ALA A 68 6.25 1.77 3.67
CA ALA A 68 5.30 1.44 4.73
C ALA A 68 6.02 1.07 6.03
N LEU A 69 7.02 0.17 5.93
CA LEU A 69 7.81 -0.28 7.07
C LEU A 69 8.68 0.82 7.67
N ARG A 70 9.27 1.69 6.84
CA ARG A 70 10.04 2.85 7.32
C ARG A 70 9.16 3.87 8.05
N LEU A 71 7.94 4.10 7.56
CA LEU A 71 7.04 5.08 8.15
C LEU A 71 6.54 4.64 9.52
N ASN A 72 6.13 3.38 9.66
CA ASN A 72 5.76 2.81 10.94
C ASN A 72 5.85 1.27 10.88
N PRO A 73 6.91 0.62 11.39
CA PRO A 73 7.05 -0.84 11.30
C PRO A 73 6.01 -1.63 12.13
N GLY A 74 5.24 -0.94 12.98
CA GLY A 74 4.14 -1.49 13.79
C GLY A 74 2.75 -1.08 13.32
N PHE A 75 2.58 -0.60 12.07
CA PHE A 75 1.27 -0.14 11.56
C PHE A 75 0.16 -1.20 11.63
N SER A 76 0.54 -2.47 11.51
CA SER A 76 -0.32 -3.64 11.67
C SER A 76 0.57 -4.86 11.92
N PRO A 77 0.30 -5.69 12.94
CA PRO A 77 1.12 -6.89 13.18
C PRO A 77 1.14 -7.84 11.98
N VAL A 78 -0.02 -8.05 11.35
CA VAL A 78 -0.17 -8.93 10.19
C VAL A 78 0.36 -8.24 8.93
N GLY A 79 -0.08 -7.01 8.66
CA GLY A 79 0.32 -6.29 7.44
C GLY A 79 1.82 -6.02 7.39
N ALA A 80 2.46 -5.68 8.52
CA ALA A 80 3.90 -5.48 8.56
C ALA A 80 4.66 -6.79 8.31
N ARG A 81 4.20 -7.91 8.87
CA ARG A 81 4.80 -9.23 8.59
C ARG A 81 4.71 -9.58 7.10
N GLU A 82 3.54 -9.40 6.51
CA GLU A 82 3.32 -9.66 5.08
C GLU A 82 4.15 -8.73 4.19
N ALA A 83 4.30 -7.45 4.55
CA ALA A 83 5.16 -6.52 3.84
C ALA A 83 6.62 -6.99 3.81
N ARG A 84 7.14 -7.48 4.94
CA ARG A 84 8.50 -8.04 5.03
C ARG A 84 8.66 -9.32 4.22
N GLU A 85 7.64 -10.18 4.20
CA GLU A 85 7.62 -11.40 3.38
C GLU A 85 7.62 -11.05 1.89
N ALA A 86 6.75 -10.14 1.47
CA ALA A 86 6.68 -9.67 0.09
C ALA A 86 7.99 -9.02 -0.36
N LEU A 87 8.63 -8.18 0.46
CA LEU A 87 9.94 -7.60 0.13
C LEU A 87 11.01 -8.66 -0.06
N ARG A 88 11.08 -9.67 0.81
CA ARG A 88 12.02 -10.79 0.65
C ARG A 88 11.79 -11.57 -0.65
N SER A 89 10.53 -11.87 -0.99
CA SER A 89 10.21 -12.54 -2.25
C SER A 89 10.56 -11.71 -3.48
N LEU A 90 10.47 -10.39 -3.37
CA LEU A 90 10.88 -9.46 -4.41
C LEU A 90 12.41 -9.23 -4.38
N GLY A 91 13.19 -9.77 -3.44
CA GLY A 91 14.62 -9.43 -3.32
C GLY A 91 14.88 -7.96 -2.95
N GLY A 92 13.90 -7.30 -2.33
CA GLY A 92 14.06 -5.99 -1.71
C GLY A 92 14.61 -6.09 -0.29
N ASP A 93 15.31 -5.05 0.14
CA ASP A 93 15.79 -4.93 1.52
C ASP A 93 14.64 -4.68 2.49
N VAL A 94 14.71 -5.29 3.68
CA VAL A 94 13.67 -5.21 4.72
C VAL A 94 14.14 -4.25 5.81
N PRO A 95 13.50 -3.08 5.96
CA PRO A 95 13.80 -2.12 7.03
C PRO A 95 13.39 -2.62 8.43
#